data_AF-A0A9D8LI65-F1
#
_entry.id   AF-A0A9D8LI65-F1
#
_cell.length_a   1.000
_cell.length_b   1.000
_cell.length_c   1.000
_cell.angle_alpha   90.00
_cell.angle_beta   90.00
_cell.angle_gamma   90.00
#
_symmetry.space_group_name_H-M   'P 1'
#
loop_
_entity.id
_entity.type
_entity.pdbx_description
1 polymer ?
#
loop_
_entity_poly.entity_id
_entity_poly.type
_entity_poly.pdbx_seq_one_letter_code
_entity_poly.pdbx_strand_id
1 'polypeptide(L)' 'MTRKYFGTDGIRGRANGVITPDLALRVGQATGLAFRRGEHRHRVVIGKDTRLSGYMIENALVAGFTSVG' A
#
# COMPACT_ATOMS: atom_id res chain seq x y z
N MET A 1 1.90 18.08 -14.42
CA MET A 1 1.88 16.61 -14.50
C MET A 1 0.70 16.08 -13.71
N THR A 2 -0.24 15.40 -14.35
CA THR A 2 -1.39 14.79 -13.67
C THR A 2 -0.89 13.58 -12.86
N ARG A 3 -1.16 13.53 -11.56
CA ARG A 3 -0.78 12.39 -10.72
C ARG A 3 -1.49 11.14 -11.25
N LYS A 4 -0.74 10.09 -11.61
CA LYS A 4 -1.30 8.86 -12.20
C LYS A 4 -2.03 7.98 -11.19
N TYR A 5 -1.50 7.87 -9.97
CA TYR A 5 -2.04 6.95 -8.95
C TYR A 5 -2.67 7.68 -7.75
N PHE A 6 -2.03 8.74 -7.25
CA PHE A 6 -2.45 9.45 -6.04
C PHE A 6 -3.36 10.64 -6.35
N GLY A 7 -4.60 10.60 -5.88
CA GLY A 7 -5.48 11.77 -5.77
C GLY A 7 -5.15 12.61 -4.53
N THR A 8 -6.11 13.42 -4.06
CA THR A 8 -5.96 14.23 -2.84
C THR A 8 -5.76 13.36 -1.60
N ASP A 9 -6.54 12.28 -1.49
CA ASP A 9 -6.60 11.43 -0.28
C ASP A 9 -6.08 10.00 -0.54
N GLY A 10 -5.09 9.86 -1.43
CA GLY A 10 -4.52 8.55 -1.78
C GLY A 10 -5.07 7.94 -3.07
N ILE A 11 -4.94 6.61 -3.19
CA ILE A 11 -5.36 5.84 -4.36
C ILE A 11 -6.80 5.35 -4.13
N ARG A 12 -7.72 5.72 -5.02
CA ARG A 12 -9.13 5.34 -4.93
C ARG A 12 -9.60 4.62 -6.19
N GLY A 13 -10.54 3.71 -6.01
CA GLY A 13 -11.18 2.99 -7.11
C GLY A 13 -11.82 1.70 -6.65
N ARG A 14 -12.50 1.02 -7.57
CA ARG A 14 -13.13 -0.28 -7.28
C ARG A 14 -12.06 -1.32 -6.95
N ALA A 15 -12.24 -2.03 -5.84
CA ALA A 15 -11.40 -3.18 -5.50
C ALA A 15 -11.53 -4.28 -6.56
N ASN A 16 -10.40 -4.93 -6.86
CA ASN A 16 -10.24 -5.88 -7.98
C ASN A 16 -10.60 -5.29 -9.36
N GLY A 17 -10.61 -3.96 -9.48
CA GLY A 17 -10.69 -3.24 -10.75
C GLY A 17 -9.50 -2.30 -10.85
N VAL A 18 -9.68 -1.07 -10.40
CA VAL A 18 -8.59 -0.09 -10.33
C VAL A 18 -7.60 -0.44 -9.21
N ILE A 19 -8.12 -0.87 -8.04
CA ILE A 19 -7.29 -1.28 -6.91
C ILE A 19 -7.12 -2.80 -6.96
N THR A 20 -6.05 -3.24 -7.60
CA THR A 20 -5.67 -4.66 -7.70
C THR A 20 -4.72 -5.06 -6.57
N PRO A 21 -4.61 -6.37 -6.25
CA PRO A 21 -3.59 -6.86 -5.32
C PRO A 21 -2.16 -6.50 -5.74
N ASP A 22 -1.84 -6.60 -7.04
CA ASP A 22 -0.52 -6.22 -7.58
C ASP A 22 -0.23 -4.73 -7.37
N LEU A 23 -1.23 -3.86 -7.57
CA LEU A 23 -1.06 -2.44 -7.28
C LEU A 23 -0.79 -2.20 -5.79
N ALA A 24 -1.57 -2.84 -4.91
CA ALA A 24 -1.36 -2.73 -3.46
C ALA A 24 0.02 -3.24 -3.03
N LEU A 25 0.49 -4.36 -3.59
CA LEU A 25 1.82 -4.91 -3.37
C LEU A 25 2.92 -3.89 -3.75
N ARG A 26 2.84 -3.34 -4.96
CA ARG A 26 3.81 -2.35 -5.46
C ARG A 26 3.78 -1.06 -4.65
N VAL A 27 2.61 -0.65 -4.17
CA VAL A 27 2.48 0.50 -3.27
C VAL A 27 3.20 0.21 -1.94
N GLY A 28 2.98 -0.97 -1.34
CA GLY A 28 3.71 -1.37 -0.13
C GLY A 28 5.22 -1.34 -0.31
N GLN A 29 5.73 -1.87 -1.41
CA GLN A 29 7.16 -1.83 -1.76
C GLN A 29 7.68 -0.40 -1.93
N ALA A 30 6.98 0.41 -2.74
CA ALA A 30 7.37 1.79 -3.01
C ALA A 30 7.36 2.63 -1.73
N THR A 31 6.35 2.47 -0.88
CA THR A 31 6.26 3.13 0.43
C THR A 31 7.38 2.68 1.35
N GLY A 32 7.63 1.37 1.48
CA GLY A 32 8.72 0.85 2.31
C GLY A 32 10.08 1.42 1.90
N LEU A 33 10.39 1.45 0.60
CA LEU A 33 11.61 2.05 0.09
C LEU A 33 11.68 3.57 0.32
N ALA A 34 10.57 4.29 0.14
CA ALA A 34 10.55 5.75 0.24
C ALA A 34 10.70 6.27 1.69
N PHE A 35 10.23 5.49 2.67
CA PHE A 35 10.21 5.87 4.09
C PHE A 35 11.29 5.17 4.94
N ARG A 36 12.15 4.35 4.34
CA ARG A 36 13.33 3.77 5.00
C ARG A 36 14.42 4.83 5.18
N ARG A 37 14.33 5.60 6.26
CA ARG A 37 15.24 6.73 6.59
C ARG A 37 15.64 6.70 8.06
N GLY A 38 16.88 7.08 8.35
CA GLY A 38 17.42 7.13 9.71
C GLY A 38 17.82 5.76 10.27
N GLU A 39 18.44 5.76 11.45
CA GLU A 39 18.95 4.57 12.12
C GLU A 39 18.00 4.11 13.24
N HIS A 40 16.88 3.50 12.86
CA HIS A 40 15.94 2.92 13.81
C HIS A 40 15.15 1.76 13.19
N ARG A 41 14.51 0.93 14.02
CA ARG A 41 13.62 -0.13 13.51
C ARG A 41 12.39 0.46 12.84
N HIS A 42 12.31 0.30 11.52
CA HIS A 42 11.14 0.70 10.73
C HIS A 42 9.93 -0.17 11.09
N ARG A 43 8.77 0.47 11.21
CA ARG A 43 7.49 -0.16 11.57
C ARG A 43 6.39 0.47 10.74
N VAL A 44 5.42 -0.35 10.37
CA VAL A 44 4.22 0.06 9.63
C VAL A 44 3.00 -0.42 10.38
N VAL A 45 1.96 0.41 10.44
CA VAL A 45 0.64 0.05 10.96
C VAL A 45 -0.34 0.12 9.80
N ILE A 46 -1.10 -0.96 9.58
CA ILE A 46 -2.11 -1.04 8.53
C ILE A 46 -3.48 -0.99 9.21
N GLY A 47 -4.25 0.06 8.90
CA GLY A 47 -5.67 0.16 9.27
C GLY A 47 -6.55 -0.13 8.07
N LYS A 48 -7.68 -0.82 8.29
CA LYS A 48 -8.70 -1.09 7.26
C LYS A 48 -10.10 -0.86 7.80
N ASP A 49 -11.05 -0.63 6.91
CA ASP A 49 -12.48 -0.62 7.22
C ASP A 49 -13.06 -2.06 7.23
N THR A 50 -14.39 -2.17 7.31
CA THR A 50 -15.10 -3.46 7.37
C THR A 50 -15.31 -4.12 6.00
N ARG A 51 -14.81 -3.55 4.90
CA ARG A 51 -15.04 -4.12 3.55
C ARG A 51 -14.30 -5.44 3.39
N LEU A 52 -14.96 -6.39 2.71
CA LEU A 52 -14.36 -7.69 2.35
C LEU A 52 -13.08 -7.55 1.52
N SER A 53 -13.01 -6.54 0.65
CA SER A 53 -11.80 -6.25 -0.13
C SER A 53 -10.60 -5.85 0.72
N GLY A 54 -10.83 -5.42 1.96
CA GLY A 54 -9.78 -5.05 2.91
C GLY A 54 -8.80 -6.18 3.15
N TYR A 55 -9.25 -7.44 3.28
CA TYR A 55 -8.37 -8.60 3.51
C TYR A 55 -7.38 -8.82 2.37
N MET A 56 -7.82 -8.63 1.13
CA MET A 56 -6.99 -8.77 -0.06
C MET A 56 -5.93 -7.66 -0.12
N ILE A 57 -6.34 -6.41 0.15
CA ILE A 57 -5.45 -5.24 0.10
C ILE A 57 -4.44 -5.28 1.25
N GLU A 58 -4.89 -5.63 2.46
CA GLU A 58 -4.06 -5.77 3.65
C GLU A 58 -2.94 -6.79 3.41
N ASN A 59 -3.28 -8.00 2.98
CA ASN A 59 -2.28 -9.04 2.73
C ASN A 59 -1.27 -8.64 1.65
N ALA A 60 -1.73 -7.97 0.58
CA ALA A 60 -0.83 -7.47 -0.46
C ALA A 60 0.11 -6.38 0.07
N LEU A 61 -0.39 -5.45 0.90
CA LEU A 61 0.44 -4.43 1.55
C LEU A 61 1.46 -5.07 2.50
N VAL A 62 1.05 -6.03 3.33
CA VAL A 62 1.95 -6.78 4.23
C VAL A 62 3.07 -7.44 3.44
N ALA A 63 2.74 -8.16 2.35
CA ALA A 63 3.74 -8.76 1.46
C ALA A 63 4.68 -7.70 0.85
N GLY A 64 4.14 -6.56 0.45
CA GLY A 64 4.91 -5.47 -0.13
C GLY A 64 5.93 -4.89 0.85
N PHE A 65 5.49 -4.52 2.05
CA PHE A 65 6.37 -3.99 3.10
C PHE A 65 7.44 -5.00 3.51
N THR A 66 7.04 -6.24 3.82
CA THR A 66 7.98 -7.29 4.27
C THR A 66 9.02 -7.68 3.21
N SER A 67 8.72 -7.48 1.92
CA SER A 67 9.68 -7.72 0.84
C SER A 67 10.81 -6.68 0.74
N VAL A 68 10.65 -5.50 1.36
CA VAL A 68 11.62 -4.39 1.28
C VAL A 68 12.24 -3.98 2.62
N GLY A 69 11.83 -4.63 3.72
CA GLY A 69 12.48 -4.56 5.04
C GLY A 69 11.83 -3.60 6.02
#